data_AF-A0AAU8UK90-F1
#
_entry.id   AF-A0AAU8UK90-F1
#
_cell.length_a   1.000
_cell.length_b   1.000
_cell.length_c   1.000
_cell.angle_alpha   90.00
_cell.angle_beta   90.00
_cell.angle_gamma   90.00
#
_symmetry.space_group_name_H-M   'P 1'
#
loop_
_entity.id
_entity.type
_entity.pdbx_description
1 polymer ?
#
loop_
_entity_poly.entity_id
_entity_poly.type
_entity_poly.pdbx_seq_one_letter_code
_entity_poly.pdbx_strand_id
1 'polypeptide(L)' 'METQINKIAGYRAMLGLTQQQMGERLGIKNKQTYSLKENGKRAFSDKEKELLKKIMLPYFPDITIDDIFFEK' A
#
# COMPACT_ATOMS: atom_id res chain seq x y z
N MET A 1 -17.51 7.29 -15.66
CA MET A 1 -16.18 7.39 -15.03
C MET A 1 -15.92 6.04 -14.39
N GLU A 2 -14.90 5.31 -14.82
CA GLU A 2 -14.50 4.08 -14.14
C GLU A 2 -13.98 4.43 -12.74
N THR A 3 -14.50 3.74 -11.74
CA THR A 3 -14.00 3.87 -10.36
C THR A 3 -12.71 3.07 -10.26
N GLN A 4 -11.57 3.74 -10.17
CA GLN A 4 -10.29 3.08 -9.96
C GLN A 4 -10.28 2.35 -8.61
N ILE A 5 -9.91 1.07 -8.61
CA ILE A 5 -9.91 0.26 -7.38
C ILE A 5 -8.66 0.61 -6.56
N ASN A 6 -8.87 1.05 -5.31
CA ASN A 6 -7.77 1.27 -4.38
C ASN A 6 -7.27 -0.06 -3.79
N LYS A 7 -6.42 -0.77 -4.54
CA LYS A 7 -5.83 -2.05 -4.11
C LYS A 7 -5.08 -1.93 -2.77
N ILE A 8 -4.37 -0.83 -2.55
CA ILE A 8 -3.58 -0.60 -1.33
C ILE A 8 -4.50 -0.54 -0.10
N ALA A 9 -5.61 0.18 -0.19
CA ALA A 9 -6.62 0.20 0.87
C ALA A 9 -7.22 -1.19 1.10
N GLY A 10 -7.46 -1.96 0.04
CA GLY A 10 -7.93 -3.34 0.11
C GLY A 10 -6.96 -4.26 0.86
N TYR A 11 -5.67 -4.26 0.49
CA TYR A 11 -4.64 -5.02 1.18
C TYR A 11 -4.51 -4.62 2.65
N ARG A 12 -4.50 -3.33 2.94
CA ARG A 12 -4.45 -2.83 4.32
C ARG A 12 -5.64 -3.36 5.14
N ALA A 13 -6.85 -3.32 4.57
CA ALA A 13 -8.06 -3.79 5.23
C ALA A 13 -8.04 -5.31 5.46
N MET A 14 -7.56 -6.09 4.48
CA MET A 14 -7.40 -7.54 4.60
C MET A 14 -6.47 -7.94 5.76
N LEU A 15 -5.42 -7.15 6.00
CA LEU A 15 -4.49 -7.35 7.11
C LEU A 15 -5.03 -6.85 8.46
N GLY A 16 -6.25 -6.29 8.51
CA GLY A 16 -6.85 -5.73 9.72
C GLY A 16 -6.12 -4.48 10.24
N LEU A 17 -5.39 -3.77 9.37
CA LEU A 17 -4.56 -2.63 9.77
C LEU A 17 -5.29 -1.30 9.58
N THR A 18 -5.09 -0.39 10.54
CA THR A 18 -5.42 1.02 10.37
C THR A 18 -4.40 1.70 9.44
N GLN A 19 -4.77 2.87 8.89
CA GLN A 19 -3.85 3.70 8.10
C GLN A 19 -2.58 4.07 8.88
N GLN A 20 -2.70 4.27 10.20
CA GLN A 20 -1.55 4.58 11.04
C GLN A 20 -0.61 3.37 11.15
N GLN A 21 -1.14 2.20 11.51
CA GLN A 21 -0.33 0.97 11.66
C GLN A 21 0.37 0.58 10.35
N MET A 22 -0.32 0.71 9.21
CA MET A 22 0.31 0.45 7.92
C MET A 22 1.41 1.46 7.61
N GLY A 23 1.17 2.75 7.90
CA GLY A 23 2.18 3.80 7.79
C GLY A 23 3.43 3.47 8.63
N GLU A 24 3.25 3.07 9.88
CA GLU A 24 4.35 2.69 10.79
C GLU A 24 5.19 1.53 10.23
N ARG A 25 4.54 0.49 9.65
CA ARG A 25 5.26 -0.63 9.00
C ARG A 25 6.05 -0.21 7.75
N LEU A 26 5.62 0.86 7.08
CA LEU A 26 6.33 1.44 5.94
C LEU A 26 7.36 2.51 6.35
N GLY A 27 7.54 2.77 7.65
CA GLY A 27 8.43 3.82 8.15
C GLY A 27 7.88 5.24 7.98
N ILE A 28 6.59 5.40 7.68
CA ILE A 28 5.90 6.68 7.54
C ILE A 28 5.42 7.13 8.92
N LYS A 29 6.09 8.16 9.47
CA LYS A 29 5.82 8.67 10.83
C LYS A 29 4.47 9.39 11.00
N ASN A 30 3.82 9.77 9.89
CA ASN A 30 2.64 10.61 9.91
C ASN A 30 1.48 9.94 9.16
N LYS A 31 0.34 9.76 9.84
CA LYS A 31 -0.86 9.14 9.28
C LYS A 31 -1.41 9.89 8.06
N GLN A 32 -1.42 11.23 8.07
CA GLN A 32 -1.87 12.00 6.89
C GLN A 32 -1.01 11.71 5.66
N THR A 33 0.31 11.53 5.84
CA THR A 33 1.23 11.21 4.74
C THR A 33 0.92 9.86 4.13
N TYR A 34 0.70 8.83 4.95
CA TYR A 34 0.24 7.52 4.46
C TYR A 34 -1.12 7.63 3.77
N SER A 35 -2.07 8.35 4.37
CA SER A 35 -3.43 8.52 3.82
C SER A 35 -3.41 9.20 2.44
N LEU A 36 -2.59 10.23 2.24
CA LEU A 36 -2.43 10.88 0.95
C LEU A 36 -1.82 9.92 -0.09
N LYS A 37 -0.88 9.06 0.32
CA LYS A 37 -0.29 8.05 -0.56
C LYS A 37 -1.28 6.96 -0.94
N GLU A 38 -1.99 6.40 0.04
CA GLU A 38 -3.03 5.37 -0.18
C GLU A 38 -4.12 5.89 -1.12
N ASN A 39 -4.50 7.16 -1.03
CA ASN A 39 -5.51 7.75 -1.92
C ASN A 39 -4.94 8.26 -3.26
N GLY A 40 -3.70 7.89 -3.62
CA GLY A 40 -3.07 8.27 -4.90
C GLY A 40 -2.68 9.75 -5.02
N LYS A 41 -2.87 10.55 -3.96
CA LYS A 41 -2.51 11.99 -3.95
C LYS A 41 -1.01 12.23 -3.81
N ARG A 42 -0.25 11.20 -3.38
CA ARG A 42 1.22 11.21 -3.28
C ARG A 42 1.76 9.86 -3.72
N ALA A 43 2.86 9.86 -4.45
CA ALA A 43 3.51 8.60 -4.81
C ALA A 43 4.18 7.93 -3.60
N PHE A 44 4.21 6.60 -3.59
CA PHE A 44 5.13 5.84 -2.75
C PHE A 44 6.54 5.92 -3.34
N SER A 45 7.54 6.12 -2.47
CA SER A 45 8.95 5.97 -2.80
C SER A 45 9.29 4.49 -3.05
N ASP A 46 10.38 4.22 -3.74
CA ASP A 46 10.75 2.84 -4.08
C ASP A 46 11.01 1.99 -2.83
N LYS A 47 11.60 2.59 -1.78
CA LYS A 47 11.75 1.93 -0.47
C LYS A 47 10.40 1.56 0.16
N GLU A 48 9.39 2.44 0.08
CA GLU A 48 8.05 2.13 0.60
C GLU A 48 7.37 1.04 -0.25
N LYS A 49 7.56 1.03 -1.58
CA LYS A 49 7.05 -0.02 -2.47
C LYS A 49 7.66 -1.38 -2.14
N GLU A 50 8.99 -1.44 -1.93
CA GLU A 50 9.70 -2.64 -1.51
C GLU A 50 9.20 -3.16 -0.16
N LEU A 51 9.00 -2.27 0.81
CA LEU A 51 8.47 -2.64 2.13
C LEU A 51 7.03 -3.17 2.03
N LEU A 52 6.20 -2.54 1.21
CA LEU A 52 4.82 -2.99 1.01
C LEU A 52 4.82 -4.39 0.37
N LYS A 53 5.64 -4.65 -0.66
CA LYS A 53 5.83 -6.01 -1.20
C LYS A 53 6.25 -6.99 -0.11
N LYS A 54 7.24 -6.65 0.73
CA LYS A 54 7.71 -7.52 1.83
C LYS A 54 6.59 -7.86 2.82
N ILE A 55 5.68 -6.93 3.11
CA ILE A 55 4.52 -7.17 3.97
C ILE A 55 3.52 -8.14 3.30
N MET A 56 3.41 -8.11 1.97
CA MET A 56 2.48 -8.96 1.22
C MET A 56 2.99 -10.38 0.96
N LEU A 57 4.30 -10.58 0.83
CA LEU A 57 4.91 -11.89 0.50
C LEU A 57 4.42 -13.08 1.36
N PRO A 58 4.19 -12.95 2.68
CA PRO A 58 3.66 -14.05 3.50
C PRO A 58 2.24 -14.49 3.12
N TYR A 59 1.47 -13.62 2.47
CA TYR A 59 0.07 -13.85 2.09
C TYR A 59 -0.09 -14.12 0.58
N PHE A 60 0.79 -13.52 -0.23
CA PHE A 60 0.79 -13.62 -1.69
C PHE A 60 2.23 -13.85 -2.17
N PRO A 61 2.72 -15.10 -2.19
CA PRO A 61 4.13 -15.40 -2.49
C PRO A 61 4.60 -14.92 -3.87
N ASP A 62 3.71 -14.89 -4.85
CA ASP A 62 4.02 -14.52 -6.24
C ASP A 62 3.73 -13.05 -6.56
N ILE A 63 3.34 -12.23 -5.58
CA ILE A 63 2.96 -10.83 -5.81
C ILE A 63 4.13 -9.98 -6.30
N THR A 64 3.90 -9.21 -7.35
CA THR A 64 4.88 -8.28 -7.90
C THR A 64 4.57 -6.83 -7.53
N ILE A 65 5.53 -5.93 -7.76
CA ILE A 65 5.30 -4.48 -7.61
C ILE A 65 4.24 -4.02 -8.62
N ASP A 66 4.24 -4.61 -9.81
CA ASP A 66 3.28 -4.34 -10.87
C ASP A 66 1.86 -4.70 -10.44
N ASP A 67 1.67 -5.87 -9.81
CA ASP A 67 0.34 -6.28 -9.31
C ASP A 67 -0.23 -5.31 -8.27
N ILE A 68 0.64 -4.73 -7.44
CA ILE A 68 0.27 -3.84 -6.34
C ILE A 68 -0.02 -2.42 -6.83
N PHE A 69 0.87 -1.85 -7.64
CA PHE A 69 0.90 -0.42 -7.93
C PHE A 69 0.43 -0.07 -9.34
N PHE A 70 0.31 -1.05 -10.22
CA PHE A 70 -0.07 -0.85 -11.60
C PHE A 70 -1.35 -1.61 -11.91
N GLU A 71 -2.21 -1.00 -12.70
CA GLU A 71 -3.35 -1.68 -13.31
C GLU A 71 -2.88 -2.34 -14.61
N LYS A 72 -3.42 -3.53 -14.89
CA LYS A 72 -3.53 -4.00 -16.27
C LYS A 72 -4.84 -3.49 -16.82
#